data_AF-A0A1E7Q8S2-F1
#
_entry.id   AF-A0A1E7Q8S2-F1
#
_cell.length_a   1.000
_cell.length_b   1.000
_cell.length_c   1.000
_cell.angle_alpha   90.00
_cell.angle_beta   90.00
_cell.angle_gamma   90.00
#
_symmetry.space_group_name_H-M   'P 1'
#
loop_
_entity.id
_entity.type
_entity.pdbx_description
1 polymer ?
#
loop_
_entity_poly.entity_id
_entity_poly.type
_entity_poly.pdbx_seq_one_letter_code
_entity_poly.pdbx_strand_id
1 'polypeptide(L)'
;MRLVLLFIVALGTSGLTVAADFYQVPLASDAREFARLDSKLPAVLSYFSQQSMPALRQYYLQHLGEPVKTEAIYGRENLYFQVDGHQVRILLSERNDWRQVDIMVQQ
;
A
#
# COMPACT_ATOMS: atom_id res chain seq x y z
N MET A 1 24.22 -3.38 56.63
CA MET A 1 25.32 -3.31 55.64
C MET A 1 24.71 -3.48 54.26
N ARG A 2 24.97 -2.54 53.34
CA ARG A 2 25.17 -2.67 51.87
C ARG A 2 24.23 -3.65 51.12
N LEU A 3 23.50 -3.31 50.07
CA LEU A 3 23.95 -2.56 48.89
C LEU A 3 22.72 -2.25 48.01
N VAL A 4 22.69 -1.03 47.46
CA VAL A 4 21.79 -0.55 46.40
C VAL A 4 22.14 -1.22 45.07
N LEU A 5 21.14 -1.54 44.24
CA LEU A 5 21.24 -1.39 42.78
C LEU A 5 19.84 -1.40 42.14
N LEU A 6 19.33 -0.18 41.93
CA LEU A 6 18.27 0.14 40.97
C LEU A 6 18.82 -0.07 39.56
N PHE A 7 18.18 -0.92 38.77
CA PHE A 7 18.42 -1.00 37.33
C PHE A 7 17.12 -0.61 36.62
N ILE A 8 16.99 0.67 36.31
CA ILE A 8 15.93 1.20 35.45
C ILE A 8 16.40 1.00 34.01
N VAL A 9 15.86 0.02 33.31
CA VAL A 9 15.99 -0.06 31.85
C VAL A 9 14.75 0.60 31.26
N ALA A 10 14.89 1.88 30.90
CA ALA A 10 13.94 2.53 30.02
C ALA A 10 14.19 2.03 28.59
N LEU A 11 13.48 0.96 28.18
CA LEU A 11 13.36 0.68 26.75
C LEU A 11 12.45 1.74 26.14
N GLY A 12 13.07 2.66 25.40
CA GLY A 12 12.36 3.59 24.55
C GLY A 12 11.52 2.80 23.54
N THR A 13 10.21 2.89 23.66
CA THR A 13 9.30 2.45 22.61
C THR A 13 9.47 3.41 21.44
N SER A 14 10.15 2.95 20.38
CA SER A 14 10.13 3.61 19.08
C SER A 14 8.66 3.73 18.66
N GLY A 15 8.16 4.97 18.54
CA GLY A 15 6.87 5.20 17.91
C GLY A 15 6.94 4.66 16.49
N LEU A 16 6.10 3.67 16.18
CA LEU A 16 5.82 3.31 14.80
C LEU A 16 5.22 4.55 14.15
N THR A 17 6.01 5.24 13.33
CA THR A 17 5.48 6.24 12.42
C THR A 17 4.59 5.49 11.43
N VAL A 18 3.28 5.42 11.71
CA VAL A 18 2.29 5.01 10.73
C VAL A 18 2.39 6.03 9.60
N ALA A 19 3.04 5.64 8.51
CA ALA A 19 3.06 6.42 7.29
C ALA A 19 1.59 6.73 6.95
N ALA A 20 1.29 8.00 6.68
CA ALA A 20 -0.07 8.46 6.42
C ALA A 20 -0.76 7.53 5.40
N ASP A 21 -1.85 6.88 5.83
CA ASP A 21 -2.61 5.95 5.01
C ASP A 21 -3.11 6.70 3.77
N PHE A 22 -2.69 6.25 2.58
CA PHE A 22 -3.09 6.82 1.29
C PHE A 22 -4.56 6.45 1.02
N TYR A 23 -5.48 7.22 1.60
CA TYR A 23 -6.93 7.00 1.50
C TYR A 23 -7.34 5.56 1.88
N GLN A 24 -6.71 5.00 2.92
CA GLN A 24 -6.89 3.62 3.40
C GLN A 24 -6.57 2.52 2.37
N VAL A 25 -5.95 2.87 1.24
CA VAL A 25 -5.45 1.88 0.30
C VAL A 25 -4.09 1.39 0.81
N PRO A 26 -3.96 0.08 1.14
CA PRO A 26 -2.72 -0.44 1.68
C PRO A 26 -1.63 -0.49 0.61
N LEU A 27 -0.40 -0.22 1.01
CA LEU A 27 0.77 -0.40 0.15
C LEU A 27 1.45 -1.72 0.48
N ALA A 28 1.99 -2.40 -0.52
CA ALA A 28 2.78 -3.61 -0.29
C ALA A 28 3.96 -3.31 0.67
N SER A 29 4.35 -4.29 1.50
CA SER A 29 5.43 -4.10 2.48
C SER A 29 6.79 -3.74 1.88
N ASP A 30 6.99 -4.08 0.61
CA ASP A 30 8.20 -3.79 -0.17
C ASP A 30 8.01 -2.63 -1.16
N ALA A 31 6.96 -1.83 -0.99
CA ALA A 31 6.65 -0.72 -1.88
C ALA A 31 7.79 0.30 -1.96
N ARG A 32 8.25 0.55 -3.18
CA ARG A 32 9.22 1.60 -3.51
C ARG A 32 8.52 2.69 -4.30
N GLU A 33 8.00 3.68 -3.59
CA GLU A 33 7.28 4.81 -4.18
C GLU A 33 8.20 5.65 -5.06
N PHE A 34 7.69 6.06 -6.22
CA PHE A 34 8.40 6.97 -7.12
C PHE A 34 7.52 8.13 -7.62
N ALA A 35 6.21 8.08 -7.38
CA ALA A 35 5.31 9.20 -7.62
C ALA A 35 4.17 9.21 -6.60
N ARG A 36 3.83 10.40 -6.10
CA ARG A 36 2.71 10.62 -5.17
C ARG A 36 2.14 12.02 -5.38
N LEU A 37 0.82 12.10 -5.48
CA LEU A 37 0.03 13.32 -5.48
C LEU A 37 -1.25 13.05 -4.68
N ASP A 38 -1.29 13.46 -3.42
CA ASP A 38 -2.35 13.10 -2.46
C ASP A 38 -3.01 14.31 -1.78
N SER A 39 -2.62 15.54 -2.14
CA SER A 39 -3.15 16.79 -1.56
C SER A 39 -4.59 17.11 -1.95
N LYS A 40 -5.11 16.47 -3.01
CA LYS A 40 -6.51 16.56 -3.46
C LYS A 40 -6.86 15.38 -4.35
N LEU A 41 -8.16 15.15 -4.55
CA LEU A 41 -8.65 14.19 -5.53
C LEU A 41 -8.62 14.78 -6.97
N PRO A 42 -8.37 13.96 -8.01
CA PRO A 42 -7.94 12.56 -7.91
C PRO A 42 -6.53 12.44 -7.33
N ALA A 43 -6.37 11.57 -6.34
CA ALA A 43 -5.09 11.29 -5.74
C ALA A 43 -4.43 10.12 -6.47
N VAL A 44 -3.12 10.18 -6.69
CA VAL A 44 -2.37 9.12 -7.36
C VAL A 44 -1.12 8.75 -6.57
N LEU A 45 -0.80 7.46 -6.58
CA LEU A 45 0.43 6.91 -6.02
C LEU A 45 0.92 5.80 -6.92
N SER A 46 2.19 5.87 -7.32
CA SER A 46 2.84 4.82 -8.10
C SER A 46 4.09 4.31 -7.40
N TYR A 47 4.23 2.99 -7.37
CA TYR A 47 5.36 2.34 -6.72
C TYR A 47 5.77 1.04 -7.42
N PHE A 48 6.99 0.58 -7.15
CA PHE A 48 7.49 -0.72 -7.57
C PHE A 48 7.48 -1.73 -6.42
N SER A 49 7.22 -3.00 -6.74
CA SER A 49 7.30 -4.15 -5.83
C SER A 49 7.98 -5.33 -6.50
N GLN A 50 8.69 -6.13 -5.70
CA GLN A 50 9.30 -7.42 -6.07
C GLN A 50 8.32 -8.58 -5.92
N GLN A 51 7.15 -8.36 -5.32
CA GLN A 51 6.12 -9.38 -5.24
C GLN A 51 5.65 -9.80 -6.62
N SER A 52 5.28 -11.07 -6.76
CA SER A 52 4.73 -11.60 -8.00
C SER A 52 3.36 -10.98 -8.29
N MET A 53 2.94 -10.99 -9.56
CA MET A 53 1.62 -10.49 -9.96
C MET A 53 0.47 -11.16 -9.18
N PRO A 54 0.44 -12.49 -9.01
CA PRO A 54 -0.61 -13.14 -8.21
C PRO A 54 -0.56 -12.77 -6.73
N ALA A 55 0.62 -12.56 -6.16
CA ALA A 55 0.77 -12.15 -4.76
C ALA A 55 0.24 -10.73 -4.53
N LEU A 56 0.56 -9.77 -5.40
CA LEU A 56 0.03 -8.42 -5.33
C LEU A 56 -1.49 -8.38 -5.51
N ARG A 57 -2.01 -9.14 -6.49
CA ARG A 57 -3.46 -9.26 -6.66
C ARG A 57 -4.10 -9.78 -5.38
N GLN A 58 -3.60 -10.88 -4.84
CA GLN A 58 -4.15 -11.50 -3.63
C GLN A 58 -4.06 -10.57 -2.42
N TYR A 59 -2.96 -9.82 -2.28
CA TYR A 59 -2.78 -8.81 -1.24
C TYR A 59 -3.91 -7.79 -1.27
N TYR A 60 -4.23 -7.22 -2.43
CA TYR A 60 -5.30 -6.26 -2.54
C TYR A 60 -6.69 -6.85 -2.28
N LEU A 61 -6.95 -8.07 -2.73
CA LEU A 61 -8.21 -8.76 -2.44
C LEU A 61 -8.39 -9.03 -0.93
N GLN A 62 -7.32 -9.40 -0.22
CA GLN A 62 -7.36 -9.67 1.21
C GLN A 62 -7.67 -8.41 2.04
N HIS A 63 -7.18 -7.25 1.60
CA HIS A 63 -7.35 -6.01 2.34
C HIS A 63 -8.57 -5.19 1.93
N LEU A 64 -8.95 -5.22 0.64
CA LEU A 64 -10.02 -4.39 0.08
C LEU A 64 -11.28 -5.17 -0.30
N GLY A 65 -11.24 -6.50 -0.19
CA GLY A 65 -12.33 -7.38 -0.64
C GLY A 65 -12.33 -7.63 -2.14
N GLU A 66 -13.46 -8.06 -2.68
CA GLU A 66 -13.61 -8.30 -4.12
C GLU A 66 -13.79 -6.97 -4.89
N PRO A 67 -13.10 -6.79 -6.02
CA PRO A 67 -13.26 -5.59 -6.83
C PRO A 67 -14.65 -5.56 -7.46
N VAL A 68 -15.24 -4.37 -7.55
CA VAL A 68 -16.50 -4.14 -8.27
C VAL A 68 -16.36 -4.43 -9.78
N LYS A 69 -15.14 -4.35 -10.30
CA LYS A 69 -14.80 -4.63 -11.69
C LYS A 69 -13.33 -5.02 -11.83
N THR A 70 -13.04 -5.95 -12.72
CA THR A 70 -11.67 -6.26 -13.17
C THR A 70 -11.59 -6.13 -14.68
N GLU A 71 -10.54 -5.49 -15.19
CA GLU A 71 -10.26 -5.39 -16.63
C GLU A 71 -8.81 -5.73 -16.95
N ALA A 72 -8.58 -6.53 -17.98
CA ALA A 72 -7.25 -6.78 -18.54
C ALA A 72 -7.10 -6.02 -19.86
N ILE A 73 -6.22 -5.01 -19.89
CA ILE A 73 -6.00 -4.14 -21.06
C ILE A 73 -4.50 -4.09 -21.35
N TYR A 74 -4.10 -4.52 -22.55
CA TYR A 74 -2.69 -4.55 -23.00
C TYR A 74 -1.72 -5.22 -22.01
N GLY A 75 -2.12 -6.34 -21.41
CA GLY A 75 -1.31 -7.07 -20.44
C GLY A 75 -1.21 -6.40 -19.05
N ARG A 76 -2.04 -5.39 -18.80
CA ARG A 76 -2.16 -4.72 -17.49
C ARG A 76 -3.51 -5.07 -16.87
N GLU A 77 -3.52 -5.32 -15.58
CA GLU A 77 -4.71 -5.67 -14.83
C GLU A 77 -5.20 -4.46 -14.04
N ASN A 78 -6.44 -4.04 -14.29
CA ASN A 78 -7.10 -2.97 -13.54
C ASN A 78 -8.11 -3.60 -12.59
N LEU A 79 -7.95 -3.34 -11.30
CA LEU A 79 -8.87 -3.71 -10.24
C LEU A 79 -9.57 -2.44 -9.77
N TYR A 80 -10.90 -2.44 -9.76
CA TYR A 80 -11.69 -1.30 -9.32
C TYR A 80 -12.40 -1.67 -8.01
N PHE A 81 -12.28 -0.83 -6.98
CA PHE A 81 -12.85 -1.02 -5.66
C PHE A 81 -13.67 0.21 -5.22
N GLN A 82 -14.48 0.01 -4.19
CA GLN A 82 -15.11 1.07 -3.42
C GLN A 82 -14.53 1.03 -2.00
N VAL A 83 -13.81 2.08 -1.60
CA VAL A 83 -13.14 2.16 -0.28
C VAL A 83 -13.53 3.48 0.36
N ASP A 84 -14.23 3.42 1.50
CA ASP A 84 -14.65 4.62 2.25
C ASP A 84 -15.35 5.70 1.40
N GLY A 85 -16.21 5.27 0.48
CA GLY A 85 -16.95 6.15 -0.42
C GLY A 85 -16.15 6.69 -1.60
N HIS A 86 -14.89 6.26 -1.77
CA HIS A 86 -14.06 6.61 -2.92
C HIS A 86 -13.96 5.48 -3.93
N GLN A 87 -13.89 5.86 -5.20
CA GLN A 87 -13.53 4.95 -6.29
C GLN A 87 -12.03 4.76 -6.30
N VAL A 88 -11.58 3.52 -6.07
CA VAL A 88 -10.16 3.18 -6.09
C VAL A 88 -9.87 2.31 -7.31
N ARG A 89 -8.93 2.73 -8.14
CA ARG A 89 -8.39 1.91 -9.23
C ARG A 89 -6.95 1.52 -8.90
N ILE A 90 -6.68 0.22 -8.92
CA ILE A 90 -5.35 -0.35 -8.78
C ILE A 90 -4.97 -0.99 -10.11
N LEU A 91 -3.93 -0.47 -10.73
CA LEU A 91 -3.40 -0.96 -11.99
C LEU A 91 -2.10 -1.72 -11.71
N LEU A 92 -2.14 -3.02 -11.95
CA LEU A 92 -1.01 -3.91 -11.81
C LEU A 92 -0.39 -4.17 -13.19
N SER A 93 0.91 -3.98 -13.30
CA SER A 93 1.66 -4.25 -14.52
C SER A 93 3.05 -4.79 -14.24
N GLU A 94 3.59 -5.55 -15.18
CA GLU A 94 4.91 -6.16 -15.06
C GLU A 94 5.90 -5.44 -15.99
N ARG A 95 7.08 -5.10 -15.46
CA ARG A 95 8.18 -4.53 -16.22
C ARG A 95 9.49 -5.19 -15.77
N ASN A 96 10.00 -6.11 -16.58
CA ASN A 96 11.12 -6.99 -16.23
C ASN A 96 10.80 -7.75 -14.92
N ASP A 97 11.72 -7.75 -13.96
CA ASP A 97 11.56 -8.45 -12.67
C ASP A 97 10.72 -7.71 -11.63
N TRP A 98 10.23 -6.52 -11.96
CA TRP A 98 9.46 -5.67 -11.05
C TRP A 98 8.01 -5.54 -11.47
N ARG A 99 7.11 -5.49 -10.49
CA ARG A 99 5.72 -5.12 -10.71
C ARG A 99 5.56 -3.64 -10.38
N GLN A 100 4.97 -2.91 -11.31
CA GLN A 100 4.53 -1.55 -11.08
C GLN A 100 3.07 -1.58 -10.66
N VAL A 101 2.78 -0.85 -9.60
CA VAL A 101 1.44 -0.64 -9.08
C VAL A 101 1.14 0.85 -9.17
N ASP A 102 0.08 1.19 -9.91
CA ASP A 102 -0.45 2.55 -9.99
C ASP A 102 -1.82 2.58 -9.31
N ILE A 103 -1.95 3.37 -8.25
CA ILE A 103 -3.19 3.56 -7.50
C ILE A 103 -3.74 4.94 -7.84
N MET A 104 -5.04 5.00 -8.15
CA MET A 104 -5.79 6.23 -8.32
C MET A 104 -7.03 6.19 -7.43
N VAL A 105 -7.23 7.26 -6.66
CA VAL A 105 -8.41 7.45 -5.80
C VAL A 105 -9.21 8.62 -6.34
N GLN A 106 -10.51 8.45 -6.50
CA GLN A 106 -11.45 9.45 -7.02
C GLN A 106 -12.73 9.51 -6.18
N GLN A 107 -13.52 10.57 -6.35
CA GLN A 107 -14.84 10.72 -5.73
C GLN A 107 -15.87 9.73 -6.30
#